data_AF-A0A846UW06-F1
#
_entry.id   AF-A0A846UW06-F1
#
_cell.length_a   1.000
_cell.length_b   1.000
_cell.length_c   1.000
_cell.angle_alpha   90.00
_cell.angle_beta   90.00
_cell.angle_gamma   90.00
#
_symmetry.space_group_name_H-M   'P 1'
#
loop_
_entity.id
_entity.type
_entity.pdbx_description
1 polymer ?
#
loop_
_entity_poly.entity_id
_entity_poly.type
_entity_poly.pdbx_seq_one_letter_code
_entity_poly.pdbx_strand_id
1 'polypeptide(L)'
;MTRDDAERLNVVFLQIVGRLDETAAFVQEKSDKTEWHLYRQAVGSAMAGVFELAEGLWARFPDLRPEQLGGTYQVDLLIYEPRFY
;
A
#
# COMPACT_ATOMS: atom_id res chain seq x y z
N MET A 1 14.06 3.49 16.36
CA MET A 1 13.51 3.94 15.07
C MET A 1 13.19 5.41 15.21
N THR A 2 13.85 6.24 14.43
CA THR A 2 13.57 7.68 14.35
C THR A 2 12.32 7.93 13.51
N ARG A 3 11.82 9.18 13.49
CA ARG A 3 10.74 9.58 12.59
C ARG A 3 11.14 9.36 11.13
N ASP A 4 12.36 9.71 10.75
CA ASP A 4 12.85 9.58 9.37
C ASP A 4 12.95 8.12 8.93
N ASP A 5 13.36 7.22 9.84
CA ASP A 5 13.33 5.78 9.57
C ASP A 5 11.88 5.29 9.39
N ALA A 6 10.95 5.78 10.20
CA ALA A 6 9.54 5.44 10.11
C ALA A 6 8.93 5.95 8.80
N GLU A 7 9.25 7.17 8.37
CA GLU A 7 8.79 7.73 7.11
C GLU A 7 9.25 6.90 5.90
N ARG A 8 10.51 6.43 5.90
CA ARG A 8 11.01 5.53 4.86
C ARG A 8 10.24 4.22 4.81
N LEU A 9 9.92 3.63 5.96
CA LEU A 9 9.08 2.41 6.03
C LEU A 9 7.65 2.68 5.58
N ASN A 10 7.08 3.83 5.96
CA ASN A 10 5.75 4.25 5.55
C ASN A 10 5.65 4.30 4.01
N VAL A 11 6.64 4.92 3.35
CA VAL A 11 6.73 4.95 1.88
C VAL A 11 6.78 3.54 1.29
N VAL A 12 7.59 2.64 1.85
CA VAL A 12 7.66 1.25 1.37
C VAL A 12 6.32 0.52 1.49
N PHE A 13 5.61 0.68 2.60
CA PHE A 13 4.29 0.07 2.78
C PHE A 13 3.28 0.58 1.76
N LEU A 14 3.25 1.89 1.52
CA LEU A 14 2.39 2.50 0.50
C LEU A 14 2.73 2.00 -0.91
N GLN A 15 4.02 1.88 -1.24
CA GLN A 15 4.48 1.32 -2.51
C GLN A 15 4.02 -0.13 -2.69
N ILE A 16 4.13 -0.97 -1.66
CA ILE A 16 3.69 -2.36 -1.72
C ILE A 16 2.18 -2.43 -1.98
N VAL A 17 1.38 -1.64 -1.26
CA VAL A 17 -0.07 -1.57 -1.47
C VAL A 17 -0.39 -1.12 -2.90
N GLY A 18 0.28 -0.10 -3.41
CA GLY A 18 0.11 0.38 -4.79
C GLY A 18 0.43 -0.71 -5.82
N ARG A 19 1.52 -1.46 -5.65
CA ARG A 19 1.88 -2.57 -6.54
C ARG A 19 0.88 -3.73 -6.46
N LEU A 20 0.37 -4.04 -5.27
CA LEU A 20 -0.67 -5.06 -5.11
C LEU A 20 -1.95 -4.65 -5.86
N ASP A 21 -2.35 -3.38 -5.79
CA ASP A 21 -3.49 -2.85 -6.53
C ASP A 21 -3.28 -2.94 -8.06
N GLU A 22 -2.09 -2.57 -8.56
CA GLU A 22 -1.72 -2.74 -9.97
C GLU A 22 -1.82 -4.21 -10.43
N THR A 23 -1.36 -5.16 -9.61
CA THR A 23 -1.47 -6.58 -9.95
C THR A 23 -2.93 -7.05 -9.99
N ALA A 24 -3.78 -6.52 -9.12
CA ALA A 24 -5.21 -6.82 -9.14
C ALA A 24 -5.87 -6.30 -10.41
N ALA A 25 -5.57 -5.07 -10.83
CA ALA A 25 -6.05 -4.52 -12.09
C ALA A 25 -5.61 -5.36 -13.30
N PHE A 26 -4.33 -5.77 -13.34
CA PHE A 26 -3.81 -6.63 -14.40
C PHE A 26 -4.56 -7.97 -14.49
N VAL A 27 -4.78 -8.66 -13.37
CA VAL A 27 -5.51 -9.94 -13.38
C VAL A 27 -6.96 -9.74 -13.77
N GLN A 28 -7.63 -8.70 -13.26
CA GLN A 28 -9.01 -8.37 -13.61
C GLN A 28 -9.22 -8.21 -15.12
N GLU A 29 -8.25 -7.61 -15.83
CA GLU A 29 -8.31 -7.42 -17.28
C GLU A 29 -8.10 -8.72 -18.09
N LYS A 30 -7.47 -9.73 -17.49
CA LYS A 30 -6.97 -10.92 -18.20
C LYS A 30 -7.66 -12.23 -17.81
N SER A 31 -8.35 -12.26 -16.68
CA SER A 31 -8.90 -13.48 -16.11
C SER A 31 -10.41 -13.58 -16.29
N ASP A 32 -10.96 -14.79 -16.10
CA ASP A 32 -12.40 -14.95 -15.95
C ASP A 32 -12.89 -14.45 -14.57
N LYS A 33 -14.22 -14.49 -14.35
CA LYS A 33 -14.83 -14.03 -13.09
C LYS A 33 -14.41 -14.87 -11.87
N THR A 34 -14.17 -16.16 -12.05
CA THR A 34 -13.82 -17.08 -10.96
C THR A 34 -12.38 -16.85 -10.54
N GLU A 35 -11.46 -16.80 -11.51
CA GLU A 35 -10.05 -16.50 -11.30
C GLU A 35 -9.88 -15.10 -10.68
N TRP A 36 -10.63 -14.11 -11.18
CA TRP A 36 -10.63 -12.76 -10.63
C TRP A 36 -11.05 -12.76 -9.16
N HIS A 37 -12.12 -13.47 -8.82
CA HIS A 37 -12.64 -13.48 -7.45
C HIS A 37 -11.62 -14.07 -6.46
N LEU A 38 -10.99 -15.18 -6.82
CA LEU A 38 -9.96 -15.82 -6.01
C LEU A 38 -8.73 -14.92 -5.85
N TYR A 39 -8.27 -14.32 -6.95
CA TYR A 39 -7.10 -13.44 -6.93
C TYR A 39 -7.35 -12.18 -6.10
N ARG A 40 -8.49 -11.52 -6.31
CA ARG A 40 -8.91 -10.33 -5.56
C ARG A 40 -8.94 -10.61 -4.06
N GLN A 41 -9.45 -11.77 -3.64
CA GLN A 41 -9.48 -12.14 -2.23
C GLN A 41 -8.06 -12.27 -1.66
N ALA A 42 -7.17 -12.98 -2.35
CA ALA A 42 -5.79 -13.18 -1.91
C ALA A 42 -5.02 -11.85 -1.82
N VAL A 43 -5.11 -11.00 -2.85
CA VAL A 43 -4.47 -9.68 -2.86
C VAL A 43 -5.05 -8.77 -1.77
N GLY A 44 -6.37 -8.77 -1.58
CA GLY A 44 -7.01 -8.00 -0.50
C GLY A 44 -6.50 -8.40 0.88
N SER A 45 -6.31 -9.71 1.14
CA SER A 45 -5.71 -10.18 2.39
C SER A 45 -4.25 -9.74 2.55
N ALA A 46 -3.46 -9.74 1.48
CA ALA A 46 -2.09 -9.24 1.51
C ALA A 46 -2.03 -7.73 1.83
N MET A 47 -2.87 -6.93 1.16
CA MET A 47 -2.99 -5.49 1.42
C MET A 47 -3.39 -5.21 2.87
N ALA A 48 -4.34 -5.98 3.42
CA ALA A 48 -4.75 -5.86 4.82
C ALA A 48 -3.58 -6.09 5.78
N GLY A 49 -2.75 -7.10 5.54
CA GLY A 49 -1.55 -7.35 6.35
C GLY A 49 -0.53 -6.21 6.29
N VAL A 50 -0.37 -5.56 5.12
CA VAL A 50 0.49 -4.36 5.02
C VAL A 50 -0.10 -3.18 5.79
N PHE A 51 -1.42 -2.99 5.74
CA PHE A 51 -2.08 -1.95 6.53
C PHE A 51 -2.00 -2.19 8.04
N GLU A 52 -2.04 -3.44 8.51
CA GLU A 52 -1.82 -3.75 9.93
C GLU A 52 -0.42 -3.33 10.40
N LEU A 53 0.61 -3.55 9.58
CA LEU A 53 1.97 -3.07 9.85
C LEU A 53 2.02 -1.53 9.87
N ALA A 54 1.33 -0.88 8.92
CA ALA A 54 1.26 0.57 8.81
C ALA A 54 0.50 1.20 10.00
N GLU A 55 -0.60 0.61 10.47
CA GLU A 55 -1.33 1.09 11.66
C GLU A 55 -0.45 1.02 12.91
N GLY A 56 0.35 -0.04 13.08
CA GLY A 56 1.35 -0.10 14.16
C GLY A 56 2.41 1.00 14.08
N LEU A 57 2.77 1.41 12.86
CA LEU A 57 3.68 2.53 12.61
C LEU A 57 3.02 3.88 12.94
N TRP A 58 1.80 4.11 12.45
CA TRP A 58 1.05 5.35 12.66
C TRP A 58 0.62 5.55 14.11
N ALA A 59 0.37 4.48 14.87
CA ALA A 59 0.13 4.58 16.31
C ALA A 59 1.32 5.21 17.06
N ARG A 60 2.55 5.03 16.54
CA ARG A 60 3.78 5.60 17.11
C ARG A 60 4.18 6.93 16.48
N PHE A 61 3.82 7.14 15.21
CA PHE A 61 4.13 8.32 14.40
C PHE A 61 2.86 8.78 13.65
N PRO A 62 1.90 9.40 14.36
CA PRO A 62 0.55 9.67 13.82
C PRO A 62 0.55 10.67 12.67
N ASP A 63 1.56 11.55 12.60
CA ASP A 63 1.74 12.52 11.52
C ASP A 63 2.11 11.87 10.18
N LEU A 64 2.51 10.59 10.18
CA LEU A 64 2.81 9.81 8.97
C LEU A 64 1.58 9.13 8.35
N ARG A 65 0.40 9.24 8.96
CA ARG A 65 -0.83 8.69 8.38
C ARG A 65 -1.23 9.49 7.12
N PRO A 66 -1.43 8.84 5.96
CA PRO A 66 -1.83 9.53 4.72
C PRO A 66 -3.14 10.31 4.85
N GLU A 67 -3.24 11.44 4.16
CA GLU A 67 -4.49 12.23 4.07
C GLU A 67 -5.68 11.41 3.55
N GLN A 68 -5.43 10.51 2.58
CA GLN A 68 -6.45 9.62 2.01
C GLN A 68 -7.05 8.65 3.04
N LEU A 69 -6.36 8.45 4.16
CA LEU A 69 -6.78 7.61 5.28
C LEU A 69 -7.14 8.43 6.52
N GLY A 70 -7.36 9.75 6.36
CA GLY A 70 -7.76 10.66 7.44
C GLY A 70 -6.62 11.18 8.30
N GLY A 71 -5.37 11.10 7.83
CA GLY A 71 -4.21 11.72 8.48
C GLY A 71 -3.81 13.06 7.86
N THR A 72 -2.56 13.45 8.08
CA THR A 72 -1.97 14.72 7.61
C THR A 72 -0.75 14.53 6.70
N TYR A 73 -0.32 13.28 6.49
CA TYR A 73 0.84 12.99 5.65
C TYR A 73 0.48 13.14 4.18
N GLN A 74 1.18 14.07 3.52
CA GLN A 74 1.07 14.25 2.09
C GLN A 74 1.95 13.24 1.39
N VAL A 75 1.31 12.26 0.77
CA VAL A 75 1.99 11.24 -0.02
C VAL A 75 2.48 11.88 -1.31
N ASP A 76 3.79 11.90 -1.51
CA ASP A 76 4.37 12.21 -2.82
C ASP A 76 3.99 11.09 -3.80
N LEU A 77 3.21 11.43 -4.84
CA LEU A 77 2.76 10.45 -5.83
C LEU A 77 3.92 9.82 -6.62
N LEU A 78 5.10 10.45 -6.62
CA LEU A 78 6.32 9.90 -7.23
C LEU A 78 6.77 8.60 -6.57
N ILE A 79 6.27 8.25 -5.37
CA ILE A 79 6.58 6.95 -4.77
C ILE A 79 6.06 5.78 -5.62
N TYR A 80 5.02 5.98 -6.43
CA TYR A 80 4.45 4.94 -7.29
C TYR A 80 5.15 4.82 -8.64
N GLU A 81 5.99 5.79 -9.01
CA GLU A 81 6.77 5.69 -10.24
C GLU A 81 7.70 4.46 -10.17
N PRO A 82 7.76 3.65 -11.24
CA PRO A 82 8.75 2.60 -11.32
C PRO A 82 10.15 3.24 -11.31
N ARG A 83 10.89 3.08 -10.21
CA ARG A 83 12.32 3.49 -10.12
C ARG A 83 13.26 2.65 -11.00
N PHE A 84 12.71 1.64 -11.69
CA PHE A 84 13.41 0.82 -12.67
C PHE A 84 12.63 0.85 -13.98
N TYR A 85 12.89 1.89 -14.79
CA TYR A 85 12.96 1.87 -16.26
C TYR A 85 13.87 3.02 -16.70
#